data_AF-A0A1I7TPX5-F1
#
_entry.id   AF-A0A1I7TPX5-F1
#
_cell.length_a   1.000
_cell.length_b   1.000
_cell.length_c   1.000
_cell.angle_alpha   90.00
_cell.angle_beta   90.00
_cell.angle_gamma   90.00
#
_symmetry.space_group_name_H-M   'P 1'
#
loop_
_entity.id
_entity.type
_entity.pdbx_description
1 polymer ?
#
loop_
_entity_poly.entity_id
_entity_poly.type
_entity_poly.pdbx_seq_one_letter_code
_entity_poly.pdbx_strand_id
1 'polypeptide(L)'
;MLSPLTVMFPFKGIKINVGCDSQWYGEKCDVFCCSETASRVGKVCNSLGQLGCPEGKRGLDCSQNVTEKWCKCKNQGKCVSSFGKNLREKMQCVCPVGFSGIHCEKEVDAIEMISTYGVDPKKFEIGTAKMLYESVVDNELVEVSRPHSSHLLHNLKINDA
;
A
#
# COMPACT_ATOMS: atom_id res chain seq x y z
N MET A 1 -43.24 -9.54 21.61
CA MET A 1 -42.82 -8.16 21.28
C MET A 1 -41.30 -8.14 21.36
N LEU A 2 -40.62 -8.41 20.24
CA LEU A 2 -39.16 -8.35 20.14
C LEU A 2 -38.79 -6.98 19.56
N SER A 3 -37.88 -6.29 20.24
CA SER A 3 -37.36 -4.98 19.86
C SER A 3 -36.67 -5.04 18.47
N PRO A 4 -36.88 -4.07 17.56
CA PRO A 4 -36.25 -4.05 16.23
C PRO A 4 -34.73 -3.82 16.25
N LEU A 5 -34.11 -3.61 17.42
CA LEU A 5 -32.72 -3.15 17.56
C LEU A 5 -31.66 -4.27 17.58
N THR A 6 -32.01 -5.50 17.24
CA THR A 6 -31.03 -6.60 17.11
C THR A 6 -30.84 -6.99 15.64
N VAL A 7 -30.72 -5.99 14.74
CA VAL A 7 -30.12 -6.23 13.44
C VAL A 7 -28.62 -6.36 13.68
N MET A 8 -28.19 -7.62 13.84
CA MET A 8 -26.79 -7.99 13.93
C MET A 8 -26.13 -7.61 12.60
N PHE A 9 -25.43 -6.47 12.55
CA PHE A 9 -24.62 -6.08 11.40
C PHE A 9 -23.60 -7.21 11.13
N PRO A 10 -23.77 -8.01 10.06
CA PRO A 10 -23.05 -9.27 9.91
C PRO A 10 -21.59 -9.07 9.48
N PHE A 11 -21.20 -7.86 9.10
CA PHE A 11 -19.86 -7.55 8.62
C PHE A 11 -19.23 -6.40 9.42
N LYS A 12 -18.05 -6.64 9.99
CA LYS A 12 -17.22 -5.61 10.64
C LYS A 12 -16.45 -4.74 9.63
N GLY A 13 -17.01 -4.53 8.43
CA GLY A 13 -16.38 -3.84 7.30
C GLY A 13 -15.66 -4.79 6.33
N ILE A 14 -15.50 -4.34 5.08
CA ILE A 14 -14.75 -5.04 4.02
C ILE A 14 -13.32 -4.50 4.03
N LYS A 15 -12.33 -5.39 4.11
CA LYS A 15 -10.91 -5.05 3.97
C LYS A 15 -10.44 -5.44 2.56
N ILE A 16 -10.13 -4.45 1.73
CA ILE A 16 -9.57 -4.67 0.40
C ILE A 16 -8.07 -4.41 0.47
N ASN A 17 -7.26 -5.42 0.14
CA ASN A 17 -5.82 -5.27 0.04
C ASN A 17 -5.45 -5.05 -1.44
N VAL A 18 -4.99 -3.85 -1.78
CA VAL A 18 -4.46 -3.58 -3.12
C VAL A 18 -2.95 -3.75 -3.09
N GLY A 19 -2.40 -4.47 -4.06
CA GLY A 19 -0.96 -4.66 -4.22
C GLY A 19 -0.53 -4.56 -5.68
N CYS A 20 0.75 -4.82 -5.92
CA CYS A 20 1.30 -4.86 -7.27
C CYS A 20 1.34 -6.27 -7.83
N ASP A 21 1.32 -6.37 -9.16
CA ASP A 21 1.63 -7.59 -9.88
C ASP A 21 3.05 -8.07 -9.61
N SER A 22 3.31 -9.34 -9.94
CA SER A 22 4.62 -9.95 -9.76
C SER A 22 5.71 -9.12 -10.42
N GLN A 23 6.82 -8.88 -9.69
CA GLN A 23 7.97 -8.08 -10.13
C GLN A 23 7.71 -6.57 -10.27
N TRP A 24 6.54 -6.07 -9.88
CA TRP A 24 6.23 -4.65 -9.82
C TRP A 24 6.12 -4.16 -8.38
N TYR A 25 6.55 -2.91 -8.16
CA TYR A 25 6.73 -2.32 -6.85
C TYR A 25 6.46 -0.81 -6.90
N GLY A 26 6.51 -0.18 -5.72
CA GLY A 26 6.24 1.24 -5.53
C GLY A 26 4.76 1.51 -5.27
N GLU A 27 4.45 2.73 -4.80
CA GLU A 27 3.09 3.12 -4.43
C GLU A 27 2.10 3.07 -5.61
N LYS A 28 2.62 3.17 -6.84
CA LYS A 28 1.84 3.15 -8.09
C LYS A 28 2.09 1.91 -8.95
N CYS A 29 2.84 0.93 -8.43
CA CYS A 29 3.22 -0.27 -9.19
C CYS A 29 3.90 0.03 -10.54
N ASP A 30 4.69 1.11 -10.59
CA ASP A 30 5.40 1.62 -11.77
C ASP A 30 6.91 1.32 -11.74
N VAL A 31 7.39 0.67 -10.67
CA VAL A 31 8.78 0.26 -10.53
C VAL A 31 8.93 -1.24 -10.81
N PHE A 32 9.52 -1.59 -11.94
CA PHE A 32 9.80 -2.98 -12.30
C PHE A 32 11.14 -3.45 -11.72
N CYS A 33 11.15 -4.63 -11.10
CA CYS A 33 12.36 -5.31 -10.65
C CYS A 33 12.26 -6.83 -10.83
N CYS A 34 13.11 -7.37 -11.71
CA CYS A 34 13.19 -8.80 -12.01
C CYS A 34 14.04 -9.55 -10.97
N SER A 35 13.40 -10.45 -10.23
CA SER A 35 14.00 -11.30 -9.18
C SER A 35 15.15 -12.17 -9.69
N GLU A 36 15.00 -12.73 -10.89
CA GLU A 36 16.02 -13.61 -11.48
C GLU A 36 17.30 -12.84 -11.80
N THR A 37 17.14 -11.63 -12.36
CA THR A 37 18.28 -10.77 -12.70
C THR A 37 18.97 -10.25 -11.45
N ALA A 38 18.20 -9.87 -10.42
CA ALA A 38 18.76 -9.47 -9.13
C ALA A 38 19.59 -10.60 -8.51
N SER A 39 19.08 -11.83 -8.53
CA SER A 39 19.73 -13.00 -7.94
C SER A 39 21.06 -13.33 -8.63
N ARG A 40 21.15 -13.16 -9.96
CA ARG A 40 22.39 -13.37 -10.74
C ARG A 40 23.55 -12.47 -10.32
N VAL A 41 23.25 -11.31 -9.73
CA VAL A 41 24.25 -10.36 -9.22
C VAL A 41 24.35 -10.36 -7.69
N GLY A 42 23.80 -11.39 -7.03
CA GLY A 42 23.84 -11.51 -5.57
C GLY A 42 23.02 -10.44 -4.84
N LYS A 43 21.93 -9.97 -5.46
CA LYS A 43 21.01 -8.95 -4.94
C LYS A 43 19.58 -9.47 -4.90
N VAL A 44 18.71 -8.70 -4.26
CA VAL A 44 17.26 -8.92 -4.23
C VAL A 44 16.53 -7.65 -4.67
N CYS A 45 15.28 -7.79 -5.12
CA CYS A 45 14.38 -6.65 -5.23
C CYS A 45 13.87 -6.30 -3.83
N ASN A 46 14.24 -5.11 -3.34
CA ASN A 46 13.73 -4.63 -2.06
C ASN A 46 12.26 -4.16 -2.19
N SER A 47 11.63 -3.78 -1.08
CA SER A 47 10.22 -3.35 -1.07
C SER A 47 9.94 -2.07 -1.87
N LEU A 48 10.97 -1.32 -2.26
CA LEU A 48 10.86 -0.15 -3.14
C LEU A 48 11.05 -0.52 -4.62
N GLY A 49 11.22 -1.81 -4.95
CA GLY A 49 11.50 -2.27 -6.31
C GLY A 49 12.92 -1.96 -6.79
N GLN A 50 13.85 -1.69 -5.87
CA GLN A 50 15.23 -1.40 -6.21
C GLN A 50 16.12 -2.60 -5.91
N LEU A 51 17.22 -2.74 -6.65
CA LEU A 51 18.24 -3.72 -6.31
C LEU A 51 18.79 -3.39 -4.93
N GLY A 52 18.84 -4.39 -4.06
CA GLY A 52 19.24 -4.24 -2.69
C GLY A 52 19.88 -5.50 -2.14
N CYS A 53 20.24 -5.44 -0.87
CA CYS A 53 20.62 -6.62 -0.12
C CYS A 53 19.41 -7.23 0.61
N PRO A 54 19.48 -8.52 0.99
CA PRO A 54 18.50 -9.12 1.90
C PRO A 54 18.29 -8.28 3.16
N GLU A 55 17.12 -8.40 3.80
CA GLU A 55 16.76 -7.60 4.97
C GLU A 55 17.85 -7.68 6.06
N GLY A 56 18.25 -6.53 6.61
CA GLY A 56 19.32 -6.44 7.60
C GLY A 56 20.75 -6.55 7.06
N LYS A 57 20.95 -6.70 5.74
CA LYS A 57 22.27 -6.73 5.09
C LYS A 57 22.53 -5.49 4.24
N ARG A 58 23.81 -5.20 4.01
CA ARG A 58 24.31 -4.08 3.22
C ARG A 58 25.71 -4.35 2.65
N GLY A 59 26.19 -3.44 1.82
CA GLY A 59 27.47 -3.53 1.12
C GLY A 59 27.34 -4.12 -0.28
N LEU A 60 28.37 -3.90 -1.11
CA LEU A 60 28.38 -4.33 -2.51
C LEU A 60 28.23 -5.84 -2.67
N ASP A 61 28.59 -6.63 -1.66
CA ASP A 61 28.46 -8.09 -1.60
C ASP A 61 27.41 -8.58 -0.59
N CYS A 62 26.69 -7.67 0.08
CA CYS A 62 25.72 -7.97 1.13
C CYS A 62 26.30 -8.69 2.37
N SER A 63 27.61 -8.64 2.60
CA SER A 63 28.24 -9.31 3.74
C SER A 63 28.10 -8.55 5.06
N GLN A 64 27.83 -7.24 5.00
CA GLN A 64 27.81 -6.38 6.19
C GLN A 64 26.40 -6.27 6.77
N ASN A 65 26.28 -6.17 8.09
CA ASN A 65 24.99 -5.98 8.74
C ASN A 65 24.58 -4.49 8.73
N VAL A 66 23.28 -4.26 8.64
CA VAL A 66 22.64 -2.97 8.88
C VAL A 66 22.56 -2.72 10.38
N THR A 67 22.87 -1.49 10.77
CA THR A 67 22.93 -1.05 12.16
C THR A 67 22.34 0.37 12.24
N GLU A 68 21.98 0.85 13.43
CA GLU A 68 21.20 2.09 13.59
C GLU A 68 21.88 3.35 13.02
N LYS A 69 23.22 3.40 13.01
CA LYS A 69 23.97 4.52 12.41
C LYS A 69 23.73 4.71 10.90
N TRP A 70 23.21 3.70 10.18
CA TRP A 70 23.04 3.71 8.73
C TRP A 70 21.65 4.20 8.31
N CYS A 71 20.68 4.07 9.20
CA CYS A 71 19.30 4.48 8.99
C CYS A 71 18.72 5.01 10.30
N LYS A 72 18.27 6.27 10.29
CA LYS A 72 17.61 6.89 11.44
C LYS A 72 16.08 6.80 11.34
N CYS A 73 15.56 5.68 10.85
CA CYS A 73 14.12 5.49 10.67
C CYS A 73 13.40 5.62 12.02
N LYS A 74 12.29 6.36 12.04
CA LYS A 74 11.38 6.56 13.16
C LYS A 74 10.15 5.68 12.97
N ASN A 75 9.29 5.64 13.99
CA ASN A 75 7.98 5.00 13.93
C ASN A 75 8.02 3.57 13.37
N GLN A 76 9.03 2.78 13.79
CA GLN A 76 9.23 1.39 13.37
C GLN A 76 9.51 1.20 11.86
N GLY A 77 9.99 2.24 11.18
CA GLY A 77 10.44 2.16 9.79
C GLY A 77 11.57 1.15 9.59
N LYS A 78 11.48 0.38 8.50
CA LYS A 78 12.49 -0.62 8.15
C LYS A 78 13.61 0.00 7.32
N CYS A 79 14.85 -0.36 7.62
CA CYS A 79 16.00 0.09 6.84
C CYS A 79 16.32 -0.91 5.72
N VAL A 80 16.37 -0.42 4.48
CA VAL A 80 16.72 -1.22 3.30
C VAL A 80 17.93 -0.63 2.59
N SER A 81 18.77 -1.51 2.05
CA SER A 81 19.84 -1.14 1.12
C SER A 81 19.28 -1.07 -0.30
N SER A 82 19.66 -0.03 -1.03
CA SER A 82 19.27 0.22 -2.42
C SER A 82 20.49 0.61 -3.25
N PHE A 83 20.57 0.11 -4.47
CA PHE A 83 21.64 0.41 -5.43
C PHE A 83 21.06 1.14 -6.64
N GLY A 84 21.61 2.32 -6.92
CA GLY A 84 21.33 3.06 -8.15
C GLY A 84 22.12 2.52 -9.35
N LYS A 85 21.92 3.14 -10.52
CA LYS A 85 22.60 2.77 -11.79
C LYS A 85 24.13 2.72 -11.70
N ASN A 86 24.73 3.51 -10.81
CA ASN A 86 26.18 3.55 -10.60
C ASN A 86 26.67 2.59 -9.51
N LEU A 87 25.86 1.62 -9.09
CA LEU A 87 26.16 0.68 -7.98
C LEU A 87 26.53 1.35 -6.66
N ARG A 88 26.17 2.63 -6.49
CA ARG A 88 26.32 3.33 -5.22
C ARG A 88 25.19 2.89 -4.28
N GLU A 89 25.57 2.33 -3.15
CA GLU A 89 24.63 1.99 -2.08
C GLU A 89 24.03 3.25 -1.46
N LYS A 90 22.72 3.19 -1.23
CA LYS A 90 21.95 4.14 -0.46
C LYS A 90 21.11 3.37 0.55
N MET A 91 21.16 3.79 1.80
CA MET A 91 20.29 3.26 2.84
C MET A 91 19.02 4.11 2.90
N GLN A 92 17.85 3.47 2.92
CA GLN A 92 16.55 4.12 2.88
C GLN A 92 15.60 3.54 3.91
N CYS A 93 14.68 4.37 4.39
CA CYS A 93 13.60 3.93 5.26
C CYS A 93 12.37 3.55 4.44
N VAL A 94 11.78 2.41 4.78
CA VAL A 94 10.48 1.96 4.32
C VAL A 94 9.51 2.19 5.46
N CYS A 95 8.59 3.11 5.25
CA CYS A 95 7.68 3.55 6.30
C CYS A 95 6.48 2.62 6.42
N PRO A 96 6.06 2.30 7.66
CA PRO A 96 4.80 1.60 7.85
C PRO A 96 3.62 2.48 7.46
N VAL A 97 2.47 1.84 7.26
CA VAL A 97 1.21 2.54 6.94
C VAL A 97 0.91 3.60 8.00
N GLY A 98 0.49 4.78 7.55
CA GLY A 98 0.23 5.93 8.43
C GLY A 98 1.46 6.80 8.71
N PHE A 99 2.63 6.48 8.13
CA PHE A 99 3.84 7.28 8.28
C PHE A 99 4.51 7.59 6.94
N SER A 100 5.15 8.75 6.86
CA SER A 100 5.88 9.23 5.68
C SER A 100 7.11 10.07 6.07
N GLY A 101 7.86 10.52 5.08
CA GLY A 101 9.11 11.27 5.27
C GLY A 101 10.35 10.40 5.07
N ILE A 102 11.52 11.04 4.98
CA ILE A 102 12.79 10.37 4.68
C ILE A 102 13.17 9.37 5.77
N HIS A 103 12.76 9.66 7.00
CA HIS A 103 12.99 8.83 8.18
C HIS A 103 11.68 8.35 8.79
N CYS A 104 10.56 8.36 8.06
CA CYS A 104 9.24 7.99 8.58
C CYS A 104 8.82 8.84 9.79
N GLU A 105 9.28 10.09 9.85
CA GLU A 105 9.09 10.99 10.97
C GLU A 105 7.74 11.71 10.98
N LYS A 106 7.00 11.65 9.87
CA LYS A 106 5.72 12.34 9.70
C LYS A 106 4.59 11.33 9.78
N GLU A 107 3.57 11.64 10.56
CA GLU A 107 2.29 10.94 10.48
C GLU A 107 1.56 11.37 9.20
N VAL A 108 0.92 10.41 8.55
CA VAL A 108 0.03 10.65 7.42
C VAL A 108 -1.38 10.63 8.00
N ASP A 109 -2.09 11.74 7.83
CA ASP A 109 -3.50 11.82 8.23
C ASP A 109 -4.26 10.65 7.61
N ALA A 110 -5.13 10.03 8.40
CA ALA A 110 -5.94 8.91 7.93
C ALA A 110 -6.65 9.32 6.64
N ILE A 111 -6.44 8.54 5.57
CA ILE A 111 -7.14 8.77 4.31
C ILE A 111 -8.62 8.55 4.62
N GLU A 112 -9.40 9.64 4.74
CA GLU A 112 -10.84 9.54 4.74
C GLU A 112 -11.24 8.97 3.38
N MET A 113 -11.88 7.80 3.38
CA MET A 113 -12.48 7.25 2.18
C MET A 113 -13.67 8.14 1.82
N ILE A 114 -13.45 9.10 0.94
CA ILE A 114 -14.50 9.95 0.42
C ILE A 114 -15.21 9.15 -0.67
N SER A 115 -16.40 8.64 -0.36
CA SER A 115 -17.30 8.13 -1.41
C SER A 115 -17.71 9.30 -2.29
N THR A 116 -17.33 9.26 -3.57
CA THR A 116 -17.74 10.27 -4.56
C THR A 116 -19.25 10.21 -4.85
N TYR A 117 -19.92 9.15 -4.41
CA TYR A 117 -21.38 8.98 -4.41
C TYR A 117 -21.98 9.13 -3.00
N GLY A 118 -21.34 9.91 -2.12
CA GLY A 118 -21.87 10.24 -0.81
C GLY A 118 -23.19 11.02 -0.95
N VAL A 119 -24.31 10.34 -0.69
CA VAL A 119 -25.60 11.00 -0.50
C VAL A 119 -25.49 11.85 0.77
N ASP A 120 -25.79 13.15 0.71
CA ASP A 120 -25.82 14.01 1.89
C ASP A 120 -26.83 13.44 2.92
N PRO A 121 -26.38 12.94 4.09
CA PRO A 121 -27.24 12.27 5.06
C PRO A 121 -28.31 13.20 5.64
N LYS A 122 -28.13 14.52 5.54
CA LYS A 122 -29.06 15.52 6.07
C LYS A 122 -30.27 15.73 5.16
N LYS A 123 -30.30 15.11 3.98
CA LYS A 123 -31.33 15.33 2.95
C LYS A 123 -32.42 14.26 2.87
N PHE A 124 -32.37 13.21 3.69
CA PHE A 124 -33.37 12.13 3.71
C PHE A 124 -34.10 12.07 5.06
N GLU A 125 -35.38 12.46 5.09
CA GLU A 125 -36.22 12.53 6.30
C GLU A 125 -36.93 11.21 6.67
N ILE A 126 -36.45 10.04 6.24
CA ILE A 126 -37.18 8.77 6.48
C ILE A 126 -36.26 7.71 7.08
N GLY A 127 -36.66 7.13 8.21
CA GLY A 127 -35.89 6.15 8.98
C GLY A 127 -35.53 4.86 8.23
N THR A 128 -36.20 4.54 7.11
CA THR A 128 -35.83 3.45 6.19
C THR A 128 -34.61 3.77 5.34
N ALA A 129 -34.29 5.05 5.11
CA ALA A 129 -33.10 5.47 4.38
C ALA A 129 -31.81 5.17 5.16
N LYS A 130 -31.84 5.22 6.51
CA LYS A 130 -30.68 4.84 7.35
C LYS A 130 -30.36 3.35 7.23
N MET A 131 -31.39 2.49 7.21
CA MET A 131 -31.21 1.05 7.02
C MET A 131 -30.76 0.71 5.59
N LEU A 132 -31.28 1.41 4.58
CA LEU A 132 -30.75 1.29 3.21
C LEU A 132 -29.28 1.73 3.18
N TYR A 133 -28.91 2.88 3.74
CA TYR A 133 -27.53 3.39 3.77
C TYR A 133 -26.54 2.42 4.44
N GLU A 134 -26.97 1.71 5.48
CA GLU A 134 -26.16 0.68 6.16
C GLU A 134 -26.16 -0.68 5.44
N SER A 135 -27.05 -0.88 4.46
CA SER A 135 -27.22 -2.13 3.69
C SER A 135 -26.69 -2.05 2.25
N VAL A 136 -26.57 -0.86 1.64
CA VAL A 136 -25.95 -0.67 0.31
C VAL A 136 -24.43 -0.53 0.46
N VAL A 137 -23.75 -1.65 0.69
CA VAL A 137 -22.40 -1.84 0.15
C VAL A 137 -22.55 -2.47 -1.23
N ASP A 138 -22.99 -1.68 -2.21
CA ASP A 138 -22.78 -2.03 -3.61
C ASP A 138 -21.38 -1.56 -4.01
N ASN A 139 -20.37 -2.31 -3.57
CA ASN A 139 -19.07 -2.27 -4.20
C ASN A 139 -19.19 -3.01 -5.55
N GLU A 140 -19.74 -2.36 -6.56
CA GLU A 140 -19.47 -2.76 -7.94
C GLU A 140 -18.09 -2.21 -8.35
N LEU A 141 -17.12 -3.11 -8.49
CA LEU A 141 -15.89 -2.81 -9.23
C LEU A 141 -16.22 -2.79 -10.72
N VAL A 142 -16.57 -1.63 -11.24
CA VAL A 142 -16.75 -1.43 -12.69
C VAL A 142 -15.39 -1.09 -13.32
N GLU A 143 -14.94 -1.92 -14.27
CA GLU A 143 -13.81 -1.57 -15.13
C GLU A 143 -14.17 -0.35 -15.98
N VAL A 144 -13.56 0.81 -15.68
CA VAL A 144 -13.70 2.00 -16.52
C VAL A 144 -12.78 1.83 -17.73
N SER A 145 -13.34 1.36 -18.84
CA SER A 145 -12.73 1.52 -20.17
C SER A 145 -12.59 3.02 -20.46
N ARG A 146 -11.40 3.60 -20.21
CA ARG A 146 -11.09 4.98 -20.59
C ARG A 146 -10.40 5.00 -21.96
N PRO A 147 -10.99 5.62 -22.98
CA PRO A 147 -10.27 5.90 -24.21
C PRO A 147 -9.28 7.03 -23.90
N HIS A 148 -8.00 6.70 -23.84
CA HIS A 148 -6.86 7.62 -23.90
C HIS A 148 -6.51 8.50 -22.66
N SER A 149 -6.51 7.98 -21.42
CA SER A 149 -5.55 8.45 -20.41
C SER A 149 -5.49 7.60 -19.12
N SER A 150 -4.51 6.70 -19.03
CA SER A 150 -3.53 6.63 -17.92
C SER A 150 -2.69 5.36 -18.06
N HIS A 151 -1.40 5.50 -18.37
CA HIS A 151 -0.45 4.39 -18.38
C HIS A 151 -0.13 3.82 -16.97
N LEU A 152 -0.90 4.20 -15.93
CA LEU A 152 -0.51 4.14 -14.52
C LEU A 152 -1.14 3.00 -13.70
N LEU A 153 -2.04 2.19 -14.26
CA LEU A 153 -2.76 1.16 -13.49
C LEU A 153 -2.56 -0.28 -14.01
N HIS A 154 -1.67 -0.50 -14.98
CA HIS A 154 -1.53 -1.80 -15.65
C HIS A 154 -0.94 -2.93 -14.78
N ASN A 155 -0.41 -2.62 -13.60
CA ASN A 155 0.27 -3.59 -12.72
C ASN A 155 -0.32 -3.64 -11.31
N LEU A 156 -1.57 -3.18 -11.13
CA LEU A 156 -2.27 -3.25 -9.84
C LEU A 156 -3.09 -4.53 -9.78
N LYS A 157 -3.02 -5.19 -8.63
CA LYS A 157 -3.78 -6.40 -8.34
C LYS A 157 -4.55 -6.26 -7.04
N ILE A 158 -5.79 -6.73 -7.05
CA ILE A 158 -6.57 -6.94 -5.83
C ILE A 158 -6.12 -8.27 -5.22
N ASN A 159 -5.61 -8.22 -4.01
CA ASN A 159 -5.22 -9.40 -3.26
C ASN A 159 -6.40 -9.86 -2.40
N ASP A 160 -6.69 -11.16 -2.43
CA ASP A 160 -7.66 -11.76 -1.53
C ASP A 160 -7.21 -11.55 -0.07
N ALA A 161 -8.16 -11.18 0.78
CA ALA A 161 -7.94 -10.80 2.18
C ALA A 161 -7.72 -12.00 3.11
#